data_AF-A0A0F9UG13-F1
#
_entry.id   AF-A0A0F9UG13-F1
#
_cell.length_a   1.000
_cell.length_b   1.000
_cell.length_c   1.000
_cell.angle_alpha   90.00
_cell.angle_beta   90.00
_cell.angle_gamma   90.00
#
_symmetry.space_group_name_H-M   'P 1'
#
loop_
_entity.id
_entity.type
_entity.pdbx_description
1 polymer ?
#
loop_
_entity_poly.entity_id
_entity_poly.type
_entity_poly.pdbx_seq_one_letter_code
_entity_poly.pdbx_strand_id
1 'polypeptide(L)'
;MLRTFTFNESKSSWIEEEHQLLLHDICAVLDEEREIIYLWTGPKSSRKKFRKAFGQVKELLSNFPELKIQFLSVEDNFPEEVNLNLKTMLGTIEMEKKKKLQLSRIITIRIYSISIIITVFLPFLLLLNLYSSLLWTEISGSYLISNLAYDDWINNSKLYILITLIFLFINIVIGVIEIENQIILFSVNGLIISIGLLLFFNQGVFLFLFQEGSTLSDYLIRSGDLMIFLLLNLATILIFETPNVYKLISFFKTYKKFIF
;
A
#
# COMPACT_ATOMS: atom_id res chain seq x y z
N MET A 1 29.03 -32.69 8.22
CA MET A 1 28.76 -31.23 8.11
C MET A 1 28.24 -30.94 6.71
N LEU A 2 27.10 -30.25 6.59
CA LEU A 2 26.51 -29.88 5.30
C LEU A 2 27.06 -28.51 4.85
N ARG A 3 27.57 -28.45 3.62
CA ARG A 3 27.91 -27.18 2.95
C ARG A 3 27.06 -26.98 1.71
N THR A 4 26.60 -25.75 1.51
CA THR A 4 25.68 -25.39 0.44
C THR A 4 26.38 -24.47 -0.56
N PHE A 5 26.31 -24.80 -1.85
CA PHE A 5 26.88 -24.01 -2.92
C PHE A 5 25.83 -23.65 -3.96
N THR A 6 25.78 -22.38 -4.39
CA THR A 6 24.90 -21.92 -5.47
C THR A 6 25.65 -21.74 -6.78
N PHE A 7 25.00 -22.07 -7.89
CA PHE A 7 25.58 -21.94 -9.22
C PHE A 7 25.39 -20.52 -9.79
N ASN A 8 26.50 -19.80 -9.98
CA ASN A 8 26.53 -18.50 -10.62
C ASN A 8 26.73 -18.63 -12.14
N GLU A 9 25.67 -18.41 -12.91
CA GLU A 9 25.70 -18.55 -14.37
C GLU A 9 26.60 -17.50 -15.06
N SER A 10 26.76 -16.30 -14.48
CA SER A 10 27.56 -15.23 -15.09
C SER A 10 29.07 -15.51 -15.02
N LYS A 11 29.51 -16.13 -13.93
CA LYS A 11 30.92 -16.47 -13.67
C LYS A 11 31.24 -17.94 -13.94
N SER A 12 30.22 -18.75 -14.27
CA SER A 12 30.34 -20.21 -14.42
C SER A 12 31.04 -20.87 -13.22
N SER A 13 30.72 -20.41 -12.02
CA SER A 13 31.39 -20.80 -10.78
C SER A 13 30.39 -21.17 -9.69
N TRP A 14 30.83 -22.00 -8.76
CA TRP A 14 30.10 -22.32 -7.53
C TRP A 14 30.51 -21.37 -6.42
N ILE A 15 29.53 -20.86 -5.67
CA ILE A 15 29.74 -19.93 -4.55
C ILE A 15 29.12 -20.55 -3.32
N GLU A 16 29.87 -20.63 -2.23
CA GLU A 16 29.36 -21.11 -0.93
C GLU A 16 28.32 -20.12 -0.41
N GLU A 17 27.16 -20.63 -0.02
CA GLU A 17 26.02 -19.84 0.43
C GLU A 17 25.56 -20.39 1.78
N GLU A 18 25.70 -19.58 2.82
CA GLU A 18 25.47 -19.98 4.20
C GLU A 18 24.08 -19.58 4.71
N HIS A 19 23.36 -18.70 4.01
CA HIS A 19 22.22 -17.99 4.61
C HIS A 19 20.94 -18.06 3.78
N GLN A 20 20.97 -17.88 2.46
CA GLN A 20 19.75 -17.73 1.67
C GLN A 20 19.81 -18.39 0.28
N LEU A 21 18.76 -19.13 -0.08
CA LEU A 21 18.61 -19.74 -1.41
C LEU A 21 17.47 -19.09 -2.20
N LEU A 22 17.72 -18.59 -3.40
CA LEU A 22 16.67 -18.03 -4.26
C LEU A 22 15.94 -19.13 -5.03
N LEU A 23 14.66 -18.88 -5.36
CA LEU A 23 13.82 -19.85 -6.06
C LEU A 23 14.25 -20.17 -7.50
N HIS A 24 15.17 -19.39 -8.06
CA HIS A 24 15.74 -19.61 -9.39
C HIS A 24 17.17 -20.15 -9.33
N ASP A 25 17.66 -20.48 -8.14
CA ASP A 25 18.99 -21.01 -7.94
C ASP A 25 19.06 -22.51 -8.21
N ILE A 26 20.30 -22.96 -8.38
CA ILE A 26 20.66 -24.36 -8.42
C ILE A 26 21.70 -24.53 -7.35
N CYS A 27 21.45 -25.46 -6.45
CA CYS A 27 22.19 -25.65 -5.23
C CYS A 27 22.84 -27.02 -5.23
N ALA A 28 24.13 -27.09 -4.96
CA ALA A 28 24.82 -28.33 -4.62
C ALA A 28 25.02 -28.36 -3.11
N VAL A 29 24.47 -29.36 -2.45
CA VAL A 29 24.70 -29.61 -1.02
C VAL A 29 25.72 -30.73 -0.90
N LEU A 30 26.89 -30.41 -0.35
CA LEU A 30 27.94 -31.35 -0.03
C LEU A 30 27.70 -31.89 1.38
N ASP A 31 27.44 -33.19 1.46
CA ASP A 31 27.44 -33.94 2.71
C ASP A 31 28.83 -34.57 2.91
N GLU A 32 29.65 -33.91 3.73
CA GLU A 32 31.02 -34.35 4.01
C GLU A 32 31.06 -35.69 4.77
N GLU A 33 30.04 -36.02 5.56
CA GLU A 33 30.03 -37.23 6.38
C GLU A 33 29.68 -38.47 5.56
N ARG A 34 28.80 -38.32 4.58
CA ARG A 34 28.37 -39.41 3.70
C ARG A 34 29.14 -39.46 2.39
N GLU A 35 29.98 -38.45 2.13
CA GLU A 35 30.65 -38.25 0.85
C GLU A 35 29.62 -38.21 -0.30
N ILE A 36 28.57 -37.39 -0.20
CA ILE A 36 27.51 -37.30 -1.22
C ILE A 36 27.31 -35.85 -1.64
N ILE A 37 27.14 -35.62 -2.95
CA ILE A 37 26.70 -34.33 -3.47
C ILE A 37 25.25 -34.46 -3.93
N TYR A 38 24.39 -33.68 -3.29
CA TYR A 38 22.99 -33.54 -3.62
C TYR A 38 22.78 -32.31 -4.50
N LEU A 39 22.14 -32.46 -5.65
CA LEU A 39 21.83 -31.34 -6.52
C LEU A 39 20.35 -30.98 -6.42
N TRP A 40 20.07 -29.81 -5.86
CA TRP A 40 18.75 -29.23 -5.76
C TRP A 40 18.49 -28.18 -6.83
N THR A 41 17.28 -28.18 -7.37
CA THR A 41 16.82 -27.18 -8.33
C THR A 41 15.71 -26.33 -7.73
N GLY A 42 15.90 -25.01 -7.81
CA GLY A 42 14.84 -24.08 -7.46
C GLY A 42 13.63 -24.25 -8.38
N PRO A 43 12.40 -24.08 -7.85
CA PRO A 43 11.16 -24.32 -8.61
C PRO A 43 10.98 -23.37 -9.81
N LYS A 44 11.76 -22.28 -9.88
CA LYS A 44 11.77 -21.33 -11.00
C LYS A 44 13.07 -21.35 -11.81
N SER A 45 13.94 -22.33 -11.57
CA SER A 45 15.20 -22.46 -12.31
C SER A 45 14.95 -22.98 -13.73
N SER A 46 15.76 -22.52 -14.69
CA SER A 46 15.64 -22.98 -16.08
C SER A 46 16.32 -24.33 -16.28
N ARG A 47 15.72 -25.20 -17.12
CA ARG A 47 16.34 -26.48 -17.52
C ARG A 47 17.73 -26.29 -18.15
N LYS A 48 17.96 -25.16 -18.82
CA LYS A 48 19.26 -24.82 -19.42
C LYS A 48 20.33 -24.55 -18.35
N LYS A 49 19.98 -23.78 -17.30
CA LYS A 49 20.87 -23.52 -16.15
C LYS A 49 21.21 -24.83 -15.44
N PHE A 50 20.24 -25.72 -15.28
CA PHE A 50 20.45 -27.05 -14.68
C PHE A 50 21.43 -27.91 -15.46
N ARG A 51 21.28 -28.02 -16.78
CA ARG A 51 22.21 -28.79 -17.61
C ARG A 51 23.65 -28.31 -17.50
N LYS A 52 23.87 -26.98 -17.43
CA LYS A 52 25.21 -26.41 -17.23
C LYS A 52 25.78 -26.75 -15.86
N ALA A 53 25.03 -26.50 -14.80
CA ALA A 53 25.44 -26.78 -13.43
C ALA A 53 25.75 -28.27 -13.23
N PHE A 54 24.87 -29.15 -13.71
CA PHE A 54 25.05 -30.59 -13.70
C PHE A 54 26.32 -31.02 -14.45
N GLY A 55 26.56 -30.46 -15.64
CA GLY A 55 27.75 -30.74 -16.43
C GLY A 55 29.05 -30.43 -15.68
N GLN A 56 29.11 -29.28 -15.01
CA GLN A 56 30.30 -28.90 -14.23
C GLN A 56 30.54 -29.80 -13.02
N VAL A 57 29.49 -30.19 -12.29
CA VAL A 57 29.64 -31.11 -11.15
C VAL A 57 30.12 -32.48 -11.64
N LYS A 58 29.59 -32.96 -12.76
CA LYS A 58 30.01 -34.22 -13.36
C LYS A 58 31.47 -34.18 -13.83
N GLU A 59 31.89 -33.09 -14.45
CA GLU A 59 33.28 -32.85 -14.87
C GLU A 59 34.22 -32.83 -13.66
N LEU A 60 33.85 -32.10 -12.59
CA LEU A 60 34.60 -32.07 -11.34
C LEU A 60 34.78 -33.48 -10.77
N LEU A 61 33.70 -34.26 -10.66
CA LEU A 61 33.78 -35.64 -10.15
C LEU A 61 34.64 -36.54 -11.04
N SER A 62 34.62 -36.36 -12.36
CA SER A 62 35.46 -37.15 -13.27
C SER A 62 36.97 -36.88 -13.11
N ASN A 63 37.34 -35.69 -12.65
CA ASN A 63 38.74 -35.32 -12.39
C ASN A 63 39.28 -35.87 -11.06
N PHE A 64 38.40 -36.38 -10.18
CA PHE A 64 38.76 -36.95 -8.88
C PHE A 64 38.19 -38.36 -8.71
N PRO A 65 38.65 -39.36 -9.48
CA PRO A 65 38.11 -40.72 -9.46
C PRO A 65 38.33 -41.46 -8.12
N GLU A 66 39.23 -40.95 -7.27
CA GLU A 66 39.51 -41.49 -5.93
C GLU A 66 38.44 -41.09 -4.91
N LEU A 67 37.69 -40.01 -5.16
CA LEU A 67 36.59 -39.58 -4.32
C LEU A 67 35.38 -40.48 -4.59
N LYS A 68 34.92 -41.23 -3.58
CA LYS A 68 33.71 -42.07 -3.65
C LYS A 68 32.42 -41.23 -3.57
N ILE A 69 32.46 -40.02 -4.12
CA ILE A 69 31.35 -39.09 -3.99
C ILE A 69 30.19 -39.57 -4.86
N GLN A 70 29.07 -39.91 -4.23
CA GLN A 70 27.86 -40.28 -4.96
C GLN A 70 27.12 -39.01 -5.39
N PHE A 71 26.67 -39.00 -6.65
CA PHE A 71 25.86 -37.92 -7.20
C PHE A 71 24.40 -38.35 -7.25
N LEU A 72 23.53 -37.63 -6.55
CA LEU A 72 22.09 -37.89 -6.55
C LEU A 72 21.33 -36.65 -7.05
N SER A 73 20.80 -36.71 -8.28
CA SER A 73 19.76 -35.78 -8.73
C SER A 73 18.41 -36.35 -8.28
N VAL A 74 17.96 -35.94 -7.10
CA VAL A 74 16.69 -36.43 -6.58
C VAL A 74 15.63 -35.36 -6.81
N GLU A 75 14.64 -35.68 -7.63
CA GLU A 75 13.34 -35.03 -7.52
C GLU A 75 12.66 -35.62 -6.26
N ASP A 76 12.54 -34.79 -5.24
CA ASP A 76 11.68 -34.93 -4.04
C ASP A 76 12.09 -35.85 -2.86
N ASN A 77 13.17 -36.66 -2.94
CA ASN A 77 13.59 -37.55 -1.84
C ASN A 77 14.99 -37.23 -1.26
N PHE A 78 15.22 -35.99 -0.81
CA PHE A 78 16.43 -35.68 -0.02
C PHE A 78 16.36 -36.27 1.40
N PRO A 79 17.49 -36.64 2.02
CA PRO A 79 17.53 -36.94 3.45
C PRO A 79 16.92 -35.81 4.28
N GLU A 80 16.32 -36.14 5.42
CA GLU A 80 15.64 -35.15 6.28
C GLU A 80 16.52 -33.96 6.65
N GLU A 81 17.81 -34.21 6.91
CA GLU A 81 18.78 -33.17 7.30
C GLU A 81 19.05 -32.17 6.17
N VAL A 82 19.21 -32.66 4.94
CA VAL A 82 19.38 -31.82 3.74
C VAL A 82 18.08 -31.05 3.45
N ASN A 83 16.94 -31.71 3.58
CA ASN A 83 15.63 -31.07 3.43
C ASN A 83 15.40 -29.97 4.48
N LEU A 84 15.81 -30.19 5.72
CA LEU A 84 15.71 -29.19 6.79
C LEU A 84 16.59 -27.99 6.47
N ASN A 85 17.85 -28.20 6.05
CA ASN A 85 18.77 -27.13 5.68
C ASN A 85 18.22 -26.29 4.51
N LEU A 86 17.77 -26.95 3.44
CA LEU A 86 17.14 -26.29 2.29
C LEU A 86 15.88 -25.51 2.71
N LYS A 87 15.03 -26.08 3.56
CA LYS A 87 13.83 -25.39 4.09
C LYS A 87 14.18 -24.18 4.95
N THR A 88 15.23 -24.25 5.77
CA THR A 88 15.68 -23.09 6.57
C THR A 88 16.19 -21.95 5.68
N MET A 89 16.98 -22.28 4.64
CA MET A 89 17.50 -21.30 3.68
C MET A 89 16.42 -20.75 2.72
N LEU A 90 15.35 -21.50 2.47
CA LEU A 90 14.19 -21.08 1.66
C LEU A 90 13.11 -20.35 2.47
N GLY A 91 12.97 -20.66 3.76
CA GLY A 91 11.91 -20.16 4.63
C GLY A 91 11.90 -18.63 4.78
N THR A 92 13.06 -18.00 4.65
CA THR A 92 13.21 -16.54 4.55
C THR A 92 12.48 -15.93 3.35
N ILE A 93 12.41 -16.65 2.21
CA ILE A 93 11.75 -16.17 0.98
C ILE A 93 10.26 -16.50 0.95
N GLU A 94 9.84 -17.65 1.50
CA GLU A 94 8.42 -17.96 1.63
C GLU A 94 7.69 -16.99 2.58
N MET A 95 8.40 -16.45 3.59
CA MET A 95 7.90 -15.37 4.43
C MET A 95 7.71 -14.05 3.68
N GLU A 96 8.53 -13.74 2.68
CA GLU A 96 8.36 -12.54 1.84
C GLU A 96 7.26 -12.70 0.78
N LYS A 97 7.07 -13.92 0.23
CA LYS A 97 6.06 -14.20 -0.79
C LYS A 97 4.66 -14.44 -0.27
N LYS A 98 4.52 -14.90 0.98
CA LYS A 98 3.32 -14.58 1.74
C LYS A 98 3.40 -13.08 2.07
N LYS A 99 3.13 -12.24 1.07
CA LYS A 99 2.46 -10.96 1.32
C LYS A 99 1.24 -11.35 2.16
N LYS A 100 1.39 -11.30 3.50
CA LYS A 100 0.27 -11.43 4.42
C LYS A 100 -0.79 -10.51 3.84
N LEU A 101 -1.95 -11.07 3.53
CA LEU A 101 -3.14 -10.23 3.38
C LEU A 101 -3.13 -9.33 4.62
N GLN A 102 -2.93 -8.04 4.40
CA GLN A 102 -2.80 -7.04 5.47
C GLN A 102 -4.09 -7.03 6.31
N LEU A 103 -5.23 -7.30 5.68
CA LEU A 103 -6.48 -7.64 6.37
C LEU A 103 -6.73 -9.15 6.32
N SER A 104 -6.95 -9.72 7.49
CA SER A 104 -7.18 -11.14 7.71
C SER A 104 -8.67 -11.51 7.78
N ARG A 105 -9.54 -10.58 8.21
CA ARG A 105 -10.96 -10.84 8.47
C ARG A 105 -11.85 -10.33 7.33
N ILE A 106 -12.76 -11.16 6.84
CA ILE A 106 -13.70 -10.78 5.76
C ILE A 106 -14.59 -9.61 6.18
N ILE A 107 -15.01 -9.57 7.44
CA ILE A 107 -15.85 -8.49 7.99
C ILE A 107 -15.12 -7.15 7.94
N THR A 108 -13.84 -7.10 8.36
CA THR A 108 -13.05 -5.86 8.33
C THR A 108 -12.75 -5.43 6.90
N ILE A 109 -12.50 -6.37 5.98
CA ILE A 109 -12.39 -6.09 4.53
C ILE A 109 -13.64 -5.39 4.01
N ARG A 110 -14.85 -5.90 4.31
CA ARG A 110 -16.10 -5.32 3.82
C ARG A 110 -16.40 -3.96 4.43
N ILE A 111 -16.27 -3.82 5.75
CA ILE A 111 -16.49 -2.54 6.43
C ILE A 111 -15.48 -1.50 5.94
N TYR A 112 -14.20 -1.88 5.83
CA TYR A 112 -13.17 -1.00 5.32
C TYR A 112 -13.48 -0.58 3.89
N SER A 113 -13.91 -1.50 3.02
CA SER A 113 -14.23 -1.19 1.63
C SER A 113 -15.29 -0.10 1.49
N ILE A 114 -16.36 -0.18 2.28
CA ILE A 114 -17.43 0.84 2.32
C ILE A 114 -16.87 2.14 2.89
N SER A 115 -16.13 2.05 4.00
CA SER A 115 -15.59 3.20 4.70
C SER A 115 -14.60 4.01 3.85
N ILE A 116 -13.66 3.35 3.15
CA ILE A 116 -12.69 4.01 2.29
C ILE A 116 -13.34 4.61 1.03
N ILE A 117 -14.40 4.00 0.48
CA ILE A 117 -15.18 4.59 -0.62
C ILE A 117 -15.80 5.90 -0.15
N ILE A 118 -16.47 5.89 1.01
CA ILE A 118 -17.14 7.08 1.54
C ILE A 118 -16.13 8.16 1.91
N THR A 119 -15.00 7.77 2.49
CA THR A 119 -13.89 8.68 2.84
C THR A 119 -13.32 9.39 1.62
N VAL A 120 -13.31 8.74 0.45
CA VAL A 120 -12.86 9.32 -0.82
C VAL A 120 -13.96 10.15 -1.50
N PHE A 121 -15.21 9.69 -1.42
CA PHE A 121 -16.32 10.31 -2.13
C PHE A 121 -16.81 11.61 -1.49
N LEU A 122 -16.87 11.67 -0.15
CA LEU A 122 -17.39 12.86 0.56
C LEU A 122 -16.53 14.12 0.39
N PRO A 123 -15.19 14.07 0.43
CA PRO A 123 -14.36 15.24 0.15
C PRO A 123 -14.54 15.78 -1.27
N PHE A 124 -14.84 14.91 -2.23
CA PHE A 124 -15.20 15.34 -3.57
C PHE A 124 -16.54 16.08 -3.59
N LEU A 125 -17.56 15.58 -2.88
CA LEU A 125 -18.83 16.29 -2.72
C LEU A 125 -18.67 17.64 -1.99
N LEU A 126 -17.81 17.69 -0.97
CA LEU A 126 -17.44 18.93 -0.28
C LEU A 126 -16.88 19.95 -1.27
N LEU A 127 -15.93 19.55 -2.13
CA LEU A 127 -15.40 20.42 -3.17
C LEU A 127 -16.50 20.93 -4.10
N LEU A 128 -17.37 20.05 -4.60
CA LEU A 128 -18.48 20.48 -5.45
C LEU A 128 -19.39 21.49 -4.76
N ASN A 129 -19.70 21.28 -3.47
CA ASN A 129 -20.49 22.21 -2.69
C ASN A 129 -19.77 23.57 -2.55
N LEU A 130 -18.48 23.57 -2.22
CA LEU A 130 -17.71 24.82 -2.13
C LEU A 130 -17.68 25.57 -3.47
N TYR A 131 -17.42 24.88 -4.57
CA TYR A 131 -17.36 25.46 -5.91
C TYR A 131 -18.72 25.92 -6.44
N SER A 132 -19.83 25.47 -5.87
CA SER A 132 -21.17 25.98 -6.23
C SER A 132 -21.30 27.49 -5.97
N SER A 133 -20.45 28.06 -5.11
CA SER A 133 -20.37 29.51 -4.87
C SER A 133 -20.01 30.33 -6.10
N LEU A 134 -19.34 29.75 -7.09
CA LEU A 134 -19.03 30.42 -8.36
C LEU A 134 -20.26 30.67 -9.24
N LEU A 135 -21.40 30.03 -8.90
CA LEU A 135 -22.68 30.20 -9.60
C LEU A 135 -23.53 31.31 -8.96
N TRP A 136 -23.06 31.96 -7.90
CA TRP A 136 -23.77 33.08 -7.29
C TRP A 136 -23.81 34.30 -8.23
N THR A 137 -24.77 35.18 -8.01
CA THR A 137 -24.95 36.39 -8.81
C THR A 137 -23.78 37.35 -8.58
N GLU A 138 -23.02 37.65 -9.64
CA GLU A 138 -21.92 38.61 -9.59
C GLU A 138 -22.39 40.02 -9.98
N ILE A 139 -22.07 41.01 -9.15
CA ILE A 139 -22.32 42.42 -9.40
C ILE A 139 -21.00 43.17 -9.16
N SER A 140 -20.45 43.77 -10.21
CA SER A 140 -19.26 44.64 -10.14
C SER A 140 -18.04 44.01 -9.43
N GLY A 141 -17.79 42.71 -9.68
CA GLY A 141 -16.63 42.00 -9.11
C GLY A 141 -16.86 41.43 -7.69
N SER A 142 -18.09 41.49 -7.19
CA SER A 142 -18.50 40.87 -5.92
C SER A 142 -19.71 39.97 -6.12
N TYR A 143 -19.74 38.85 -5.44
CA TYR A 143 -20.90 37.98 -5.37
C TYR A 143 -21.88 38.49 -4.32
N LEU A 144 -23.16 38.54 -4.68
CA LEU A 144 -24.26 38.83 -3.77
C LEU A 144 -24.93 37.52 -3.37
N ILE A 145 -25.02 37.28 -2.06
CA ILE A 145 -25.67 36.09 -1.51
C ILE A 145 -26.53 36.43 -0.30
N SER A 146 -27.70 35.81 -0.18
CA SER A 146 -28.50 35.92 1.03
C SER A 146 -27.87 35.17 2.21
N ASN A 147 -28.11 35.65 3.42
CA ASN A 147 -27.64 35.01 4.64
C ASN A 147 -28.08 33.53 4.76
N LEU A 148 -29.31 33.20 4.37
CA LEU A 148 -29.84 31.84 4.37
C LEU A 148 -29.06 30.93 3.42
N ALA A 149 -28.82 31.37 2.18
CA ALA A 149 -28.08 30.59 1.20
C ALA A 149 -26.62 30.40 1.62
N TYR A 150 -26.02 31.41 2.25
CA TYR A 150 -24.68 31.33 2.81
C TYR A 150 -24.60 30.32 3.97
N ASP A 151 -25.53 30.39 4.92
CA ASP A 151 -25.58 29.50 6.06
C ASP A 151 -25.80 28.05 5.62
N ASP A 152 -26.70 27.81 4.67
CA ASP A 152 -26.92 26.48 4.08
C ASP A 152 -25.65 25.97 3.39
N TRP A 153 -24.96 26.81 2.61
CA TRP A 153 -23.71 26.46 1.94
C TRP A 153 -22.61 26.04 2.91
N ILE A 154 -22.42 26.80 3.99
CA ILE A 154 -21.45 26.49 5.05
C ILE A 154 -21.86 25.26 5.85
N ASN A 155 -23.14 25.14 6.22
CA ASN A 155 -23.63 24.02 7.04
C ASN A 155 -23.59 22.70 6.28
N ASN A 156 -23.90 22.69 4.99
CA ASN A 156 -23.72 21.52 4.13
C ASN A 156 -22.23 21.11 4.06
N SER A 157 -21.32 22.08 3.93
CA SER A 157 -19.88 21.82 3.96
C SER A 157 -19.44 21.16 5.28
N LYS A 158 -19.90 21.70 6.43
CA LYS A 158 -19.63 21.14 7.75
C LYS A 158 -20.19 19.72 7.90
N LEU A 159 -21.38 19.46 7.38
CA LEU A 159 -22.01 18.14 7.41
C LEU A 159 -21.16 17.10 6.65
N TYR A 160 -20.67 17.43 5.46
CA TYR A 160 -19.77 16.52 4.73
C TYR A 160 -18.50 16.21 5.52
N ILE A 161 -17.88 17.21 6.14
CA ILE A 161 -16.67 17.03 6.98
C ILE A 161 -16.96 16.14 8.18
N LEU A 162 -18.08 16.34 8.87
CA LEU A 162 -18.50 15.54 10.02
C LEU A 162 -18.68 14.07 9.66
N ILE A 163 -19.34 13.77 8.53
CA ILE A 163 -19.52 12.39 8.08
C ILE A 163 -18.15 11.79 7.71
N THR A 164 -17.29 12.52 7.00
CA THR A 164 -15.92 12.06 6.68
C THR A 164 -15.11 11.73 7.94
N LEU A 165 -15.20 12.54 8.99
CA LEU A 165 -14.52 12.29 10.28
C LEU A 165 -14.95 10.96 10.91
N ILE A 166 -16.24 10.61 10.85
CA ILE A 166 -16.75 9.33 11.38
C ILE A 166 -16.11 8.16 10.64
N PHE A 167 -16.04 8.21 9.31
CA PHE A 167 -15.44 7.13 8.51
C PHE A 167 -13.91 7.05 8.64
N LEU A 168 -13.23 8.19 8.79
CA LEU A 168 -11.80 8.20 9.13
C LEU A 168 -11.53 7.53 10.48
N PHE A 169 -12.38 7.77 11.48
CA PHE A 169 -12.26 7.10 12.78
C PHE A 169 -12.47 5.58 12.65
N ILE A 170 -13.48 5.14 11.89
CA ILE A 170 -13.71 3.72 11.59
C ILE A 170 -12.46 3.10 10.91
N ASN A 171 -11.86 3.81 9.95
CA ASN A 171 -10.64 3.34 9.28
C ASN A 171 -9.45 3.21 10.24
N ILE A 172 -9.30 4.12 11.20
CA ILE A 172 -8.27 4.00 12.25
C ILE A 172 -8.51 2.72 13.08
N VAL A 173 -9.73 2.49 13.54
CA VAL A 173 -10.08 1.29 14.33
C VAL A 173 -9.76 0.03 13.54
N ILE A 174 -10.11 -0.04 12.26
CA ILE A 174 -9.79 -1.19 11.40
C ILE A 174 -8.26 -1.32 11.22
N GLY A 175 -7.56 -0.22 10.96
CA GLY A 175 -6.12 -0.21 10.81
C GLY A 175 -5.40 -0.74 12.07
N VAL A 176 -5.90 -0.44 13.26
CA VAL A 176 -5.38 -0.99 14.53
C VAL A 176 -5.68 -2.48 14.67
N ILE A 177 -6.91 -2.92 14.35
CA ILE A 177 -7.32 -4.34 14.45
C ILE A 177 -6.50 -5.23 13.50
N GLU A 178 -6.22 -4.75 12.29
CA GLU A 178 -5.51 -5.50 11.25
C GLU A 178 -4.00 -5.16 11.19
N ILE A 179 -3.51 -4.29 12.09
CA ILE A 179 -2.09 -3.88 12.19
C ILE A 179 -1.58 -3.32 10.85
N GLU A 180 -2.38 -2.47 10.21
CA GLU A 180 -2.09 -1.87 8.92
C GLU A 180 -1.73 -0.39 9.04
N ASN A 181 -0.44 -0.13 9.30
CA ASN A 181 0.09 1.21 9.59
C ASN A 181 -0.23 2.27 8.52
N GLN A 182 -0.33 1.88 7.25
CA GLN A 182 -0.69 2.81 6.18
C GLN A 182 -2.11 3.36 6.34
N ILE A 183 -3.08 2.49 6.71
CA ILE A 183 -4.47 2.91 6.94
C ILE A 183 -4.51 3.88 8.11
N ILE A 184 -3.80 3.57 9.20
CA ILE A 184 -3.73 4.42 10.39
C ILE A 184 -3.15 5.79 10.02
N LEU A 185 -1.99 5.84 9.36
CA LEU A 185 -1.30 7.08 9.04
C LEU A 185 -2.13 7.97 8.10
N PHE A 186 -2.73 7.40 7.05
CA PHE A 186 -3.58 8.16 6.13
C PHE A 186 -4.84 8.67 6.81
N SER A 187 -5.46 7.85 7.66
CA SER A 187 -6.69 8.24 8.35
C SER A 187 -6.45 9.29 9.44
N VAL A 188 -5.34 9.21 10.18
CA VAL A 188 -4.95 10.23 11.16
C VAL A 188 -4.65 11.56 10.48
N ASN A 189 -3.94 11.56 9.35
CA ASN A 189 -3.70 12.78 8.58
C ASN A 189 -5.01 13.41 8.09
N GLY A 190 -5.90 12.60 7.52
CA GLY A 190 -7.24 13.04 7.11
C GLY A 190 -8.06 13.61 8.27
N LEU A 191 -7.93 13.03 9.47
CA LEU A 191 -8.64 13.47 10.67
C LEU A 191 -8.14 14.84 11.14
N ILE A 192 -6.82 15.04 11.21
CA ILE A 192 -6.22 16.34 11.58
C ILE A 192 -6.68 17.44 10.61
N ILE A 193 -6.60 17.18 9.31
CA ILE A 193 -7.00 18.15 8.28
C ILE A 193 -8.50 18.44 8.35
N SER A 194 -9.33 17.40 8.51
CA SER A 194 -10.79 17.55 8.59
C SER A 194 -11.22 18.32 9.84
N ILE A 195 -10.57 18.12 10.99
CA ILE A 195 -10.79 18.95 12.19
C ILE A 195 -10.37 20.40 11.91
N GLY A 196 -9.22 20.62 11.28
CA GLY A 196 -8.75 21.95 10.90
C GLY A 196 -9.77 22.68 10.02
N LEU A 197 -10.29 22.00 9.00
CA LEU A 197 -11.35 22.54 8.13
C LEU A 197 -12.63 22.83 8.92
N LEU A 198 -13.07 21.92 9.80
CA LEU A 198 -14.28 22.12 10.60
C LEU A 198 -14.16 23.37 11.50
N LEU A 199 -13.02 23.55 12.16
CA LEU A 199 -12.73 24.73 12.98
C LEU A 199 -12.71 26.00 12.12
N PHE A 200 -12.09 25.94 10.95
CA PHE A 200 -12.04 27.05 10.00
C PHE A 200 -13.44 27.46 9.53
N PHE A 201 -14.32 26.51 9.19
CA PHE A 201 -15.72 26.78 8.84
C PHE A 201 -16.57 27.24 10.02
N ASN A 202 -16.26 26.82 11.26
CA ASN A 202 -16.97 27.24 12.46
C ASN A 202 -16.63 28.66 12.91
N GLN A 203 -15.46 29.17 12.54
CA GLN A 203 -15.15 30.59 12.66
C GLN A 203 -15.98 31.45 11.69
N GLY A 204 -16.92 30.85 10.93
CA GLY A 204 -17.86 31.58 10.09
C GLY A 204 -17.14 32.39 9.03
N VAL A 205 -16.12 31.80 8.39
CA VAL A 205 -15.25 32.41 7.37
C VAL A 205 -15.23 33.94 7.49
N PHE A 206 -14.63 34.46 8.57
CA PHE A 206 -14.57 35.90 8.89
C PHE A 206 -14.20 36.79 7.69
N LEU A 207 -13.51 36.22 6.70
CA LEU A 207 -13.23 36.80 5.38
C LEU A 207 -14.47 37.36 4.64
N PHE A 208 -15.68 36.85 4.92
CA PHE A 208 -16.90 37.17 4.15
C PHE A 208 -17.95 37.95 4.94
N LEU A 209 -17.99 37.83 6.27
CA LEU A 209 -19.05 38.44 7.10
C LEU A 209 -18.87 39.95 7.37
N PHE A 210 -17.69 40.51 7.09
CA PHE A 210 -17.33 41.89 7.45
C PHE A 210 -16.89 42.75 6.25
N GLN A 211 -17.29 42.37 5.03
CA GLN A 211 -16.97 43.18 3.85
C GLN A 211 -17.88 44.41 3.77
N GLU A 212 -17.31 45.56 3.40
CA GLU A 212 -18.06 46.80 3.22
C GLU A 212 -19.21 46.61 2.23
N GLY A 213 -20.41 47.06 2.60
CA GLY A 213 -21.64 46.88 1.81
C GLY A 213 -22.45 45.63 2.15
N SER A 214 -21.91 44.71 2.96
CA SER A 214 -22.70 43.60 3.50
C SER A 214 -23.76 44.10 4.49
N THR A 215 -24.93 43.50 4.43
CA THR A 215 -26.08 43.76 5.31
C THR A 215 -26.41 42.52 6.14
N LEU A 216 -27.38 42.62 7.04
CA LEU A 216 -27.84 41.47 7.82
C LEU A 216 -28.59 40.43 6.96
N SER A 217 -29.14 40.83 5.81
CA SER A 217 -29.85 39.95 4.88
C SER A 217 -28.97 39.41 3.77
N ASP A 218 -28.04 40.23 3.28
CA ASP A 218 -27.25 39.95 2.09
C ASP A 218 -25.78 40.24 2.32
N TYR A 219 -24.94 39.26 2.02
CA TYR A 219 -23.49 39.38 2.07
C TYR A 219 -22.94 39.72 0.68
N LEU A 220 -21.96 40.62 0.67
CA LEU A 220 -21.14 40.91 -0.50
C LEU A 220 -19.78 40.25 -0.31
N ILE A 221 -19.41 39.40 -1.26
CA ILE A 221 -18.16 38.65 -1.23
C ILE A 221 -17.34 38.97 -2.47
N ARG A 222 -16.19 39.60 -2.29
CA ARG A 222 -15.28 39.87 -3.41
C ARG A 222 -14.87 38.57 -4.11
N SER A 223 -14.97 38.53 -5.43
CA SER A 223 -14.70 37.33 -6.23
C SER A 223 -13.27 36.82 -6.06
N GLY A 224 -12.30 37.72 -5.94
CA GLY A 224 -10.89 37.37 -5.69
C GLY A 224 -10.67 36.62 -4.37
N ASP A 225 -11.35 37.04 -3.30
CA ASP A 225 -11.21 36.41 -1.98
C ASP A 225 -11.85 35.02 -1.98
N LEU A 226 -13.01 34.88 -2.64
CA LEU A 226 -13.66 33.58 -2.84
C LEU A 226 -12.76 32.61 -3.63
N MET A 227 -12.12 33.08 -4.70
CA MET A 227 -11.22 32.23 -5.51
C MET A 227 -10.01 31.76 -4.70
N ILE A 228 -9.40 32.64 -3.91
CA ILE A 228 -8.28 32.26 -3.02
C ILE A 228 -8.76 31.23 -1.99
N PHE A 229 -9.92 31.46 -1.38
CA PHE A 229 -10.53 30.53 -0.45
C PHE A 229 -10.77 29.15 -1.07
N LEU A 230 -11.32 29.09 -2.30
CA LEU A 230 -11.54 27.82 -3.00
C LEU A 230 -10.23 27.09 -3.32
N LEU A 231 -9.21 27.81 -3.77
CA LEU A 231 -7.89 27.25 -4.07
C LEU A 231 -7.21 26.67 -2.82
N LEU A 232 -7.29 27.37 -1.68
CA LEU A 232 -6.73 26.89 -0.41
C LEU A 232 -7.44 25.62 0.07
N ASN A 233 -8.77 25.58 -0.01
CA ASN A 233 -9.54 24.38 0.33
C ASN A 233 -9.24 23.22 -0.63
N LEU A 234 -9.11 23.48 -1.93
CA LEU A 234 -8.71 22.48 -2.91
C LEU A 234 -7.35 21.86 -2.59
N ALA A 235 -6.33 22.69 -2.37
CA ALA A 235 -5.00 22.22 -2.02
C ALA A 235 -5.01 21.38 -0.74
N THR A 236 -5.73 21.85 0.29
CA THR A 236 -5.86 21.15 1.57
C THR A 236 -6.53 19.78 1.41
N ILE A 237 -7.60 19.70 0.62
CA ILE A 237 -8.31 18.45 0.36
C ILE A 237 -7.42 17.49 -0.44
N LEU A 238 -6.72 17.95 -1.47
CA LEU A 238 -5.83 17.12 -2.28
C LEU A 238 -4.69 16.48 -1.47
N ILE A 239 -4.17 17.17 -0.44
CA ILE A 239 -3.09 16.65 0.42
C ILE A 239 -3.52 15.35 1.12
N PHE A 240 -4.75 15.28 1.64
CA PHE A 240 -5.23 14.06 2.32
C PHE A 240 -5.96 13.10 1.38
N GLU A 241 -6.56 13.58 0.29
CA GLU A 241 -7.35 12.75 -0.61
C GLU A 241 -6.47 11.83 -1.46
N THR A 242 -5.33 12.35 -1.95
CA THR A 242 -4.39 11.59 -2.79
C THR A 242 -3.94 10.25 -2.16
N PRO A 243 -3.47 10.20 -0.89
CA PRO A 243 -3.10 8.92 -0.28
C PRO A 243 -4.29 7.99 -0.06
N ASN A 244 -5.49 8.51 0.21
CA ASN A 244 -6.70 7.71 0.39
C ASN A 244 -7.15 7.08 -0.94
N VAL A 245 -7.12 7.82 -2.06
CA VAL A 245 -7.38 7.31 -3.41
C VAL A 245 -6.37 6.25 -3.81
N TYR A 246 -5.08 6.48 -3.54
CA TYR A 246 -4.05 5.47 -3.77
C TYR A 246 -4.35 4.18 -2.99
N LYS A 247 -4.72 4.31 -1.72
CA LYS A 247 -5.02 3.16 -0.87
C LYS A 247 -6.28 2.42 -1.33
N LEU A 248 -7.32 3.15 -1.75
CA LEU A 248 -8.53 2.59 -2.36
C LEU A 248 -8.19 1.72 -3.56
N ILE A 249 -7.42 2.25 -4.52
CA ILE A 249 -7.04 1.51 -5.74
C ILE A 249 -6.21 0.26 -5.39
N SER A 250 -5.23 0.39 -4.49
CA SER A 250 -4.43 -0.75 -4.03
C SER A 250 -5.29 -1.81 -3.34
N PHE A 251 -6.21 -1.38 -2.49
CA PHE A 251 -7.10 -2.27 -1.74
C PHE A 251 -8.01 -3.05 -2.69
N PHE A 252 -8.65 -2.39 -3.65
CA PHE A 252 -9.49 -3.06 -4.64
C PHE A 252 -8.70 -4.03 -5.52
N LYS A 253 -7.46 -3.72 -5.90
CA LYS A 253 -6.61 -4.67 -6.64
C LYS A 253 -6.33 -5.95 -5.85
N THR A 254 -6.16 -5.85 -4.53
CA THR A 254 -5.81 -6.99 -3.66
C THR A 254 -7.04 -7.77 -3.18
N TYR A 255 -8.12 -7.09 -2.81
CA TYR A 255 -9.25 -7.68 -2.10
C TYR A 255 -10.54 -7.83 -2.89
N LYS A 256 -10.54 -7.54 -4.22
CA LYS A 256 -11.76 -7.62 -5.07
C LYS A 256 -12.57 -8.91 -4.86
N LYS A 257 -11.91 -10.06 -4.76
CA LYS A 257 -12.53 -11.40 -4.59
C LYS A 257 -13.20 -11.64 -3.23
N PHE A 258 -12.93 -10.79 -2.24
CA PHE A 258 -13.52 -10.91 -0.89
C PHE A 258 -14.69 -9.94 -0.68
N ILE A 259 -14.85 -9.00 -1.62
CA ILE A 259 -15.91 -7.97 -1.62
C ILE A 259 -17.07 -8.43 -2.52
N PHE A 260 -16.75 -8.98 -3.70
CA PHE A 260 -17.68 -9.57 -4.68
C PHE A 260 -17.43 -11.08 -4.80
#